data_AF-A0A3C0INN6-F1
#
_entry.id   AF-A0A3C0INN6-F1
#
_cell.length_a   1.000
_cell.length_b   1.000
_cell.length_c   1.000
_cell.angle_alpha   90.00
_cell.angle_beta   90.00
_cell.angle_gamma   90.00
#
_symmetry.space_group_name_H-M   'P 1'
#
loop_
_entity.id
_entity.type
_entity.pdbx_description
1 polymer ?
#
loop_
_entity_poly.entity_id
_entity_poly.type
_entity_poly.pdbx_seq_one_letter_code
_entity_poly.pdbx_strand_id
1 'polypeptide(L)'
;MLKDIIVQNEKETRGGFGEGIYEVGKEHPEVVVLTADLAGSLKLGPFIKDFPERFVQCGIAEANMMGIAAGLTIGGKIPYTTTFANFSTGRVYDQIRQSIAYSHKNVKICASHAGLTLGEDGATHQILEDIGMMRMLPGMTVIVPCDFNQTKAATKAIATYEGPVYLRFGRPKWPNFTAADGSDFVIGKAQILNEGTNITLFACGHLVWKAIEAGRILEQRGYSVELINLHTIK
;
A
#
# COMPACT_ATOMS: atom_id res chain seq x y z
N MET A 1 1.23 -21.70 -15.24
CA MET A 1 1.85 -22.56 -14.21
C MET A 1 2.68 -21.66 -13.30
N LEU A 2 2.87 -22.01 -12.02
CA LEU A 2 3.64 -21.15 -11.10
C LEU A 2 5.09 -20.93 -11.55
N LYS A 3 5.66 -21.88 -12.30
CA LYS A 3 6.99 -21.74 -12.93
C LYS A 3 7.09 -20.60 -13.94
N ASP A 4 5.98 -20.15 -14.52
CA ASP A 4 5.95 -19.11 -15.57
C ASP A 4 6.01 -17.69 -14.98
N ILE A 5 5.78 -17.53 -13.66
CA ILE A 5 5.83 -16.24 -12.96
C ILE A 5 7.28 -15.87 -12.63
N ILE A 6 7.99 -15.26 -13.56
CA ILE A 6 9.42 -14.94 -13.38
C ILE A 6 9.64 -13.58 -12.71
N VAL A 7 10.75 -13.44 -11.98
CA VAL A 7 11.20 -12.15 -11.45
C VAL A 7 11.74 -11.32 -12.60
N GLN A 8 11.20 -10.11 -12.78
CA GLN A 8 11.64 -9.16 -13.81
C GLN A 8 12.83 -8.32 -13.31
N ASN A 9 12.77 -7.90 -12.05
CA ASN A 9 13.82 -7.16 -11.33
C ASN A 9 13.53 -7.17 -9.82
N GLU A 10 14.40 -6.57 -9.02
CA GLU A 10 14.16 -6.34 -7.59
C GLU A 10 14.07 -4.84 -7.30
N LYS A 11 12.89 -4.40 -6.85
CA LYS A 11 12.61 -3.00 -6.48
C LYS A 11 11.80 -2.96 -5.20
N GLU A 12 12.01 -1.93 -4.39
CA GLU A 12 11.24 -1.75 -3.16
C GLU A 12 9.80 -1.28 -3.44
N THR A 13 8.80 -1.83 -2.75
CA THR A 13 7.38 -1.44 -2.90
C THR A 13 7.15 0.04 -2.59
N ARG A 14 7.85 0.61 -1.59
CA ARG A 14 7.87 2.08 -1.37
C ARG A 14 8.38 2.91 -2.56
N GLY A 15 9.20 2.32 -3.41
CA GLY A 15 9.63 2.94 -4.68
C GLY A 15 8.48 2.98 -5.67
N GLY A 16 7.65 1.92 -5.71
CA GLY A 16 6.44 1.87 -6.53
C GLY A 16 5.44 2.94 -6.10
N PHE A 17 5.30 3.15 -4.78
CA PHE A 17 4.54 4.29 -4.25
C PHE A 17 5.13 5.63 -4.69
N GLY A 18 6.44 5.85 -4.55
CA GLY A 18 7.10 7.11 -4.94
C GLY A 18 6.94 7.45 -6.42
N GLU A 19 7.11 6.48 -7.32
CA GLU A 19 6.85 6.67 -8.75
C GLU A 19 5.35 6.86 -9.04
N GLY A 20 4.48 6.12 -8.36
CA GLY A 20 3.03 6.22 -8.51
C GLY A 20 2.49 7.59 -8.08
N ILE A 21 2.88 8.09 -6.91
CA ILE A 21 2.39 9.38 -6.40
C ILE A 21 2.91 10.55 -7.23
N TYR A 22 4.12 10.44 -7.81
CA TYR A 22 4.62 11.41 -8.77
C TYR A 22 3.79 11.46 -10.05
N GLU A 23 3.38 10.29 -10.59
CA GLU A 23 2.47 10.23 -11.73
C GLU A 23 1.09 10.80 -11.40
N VAL A 24 0.52 10.40 -10.26
CA VAL A 24 -0.74 10.96 -9.75
C VAL A 24 -0.64 12.48 -9.62
N GLY A 25 0.47 13.01 -9.11
CA GLY A 25 0.70 14.45 -9.02
C GLY A 25 0.60 15.18 -10.36
N LYS A 26 1.06 14.57 -11.47
CA LYS A 26 0.95 15.16 -12.81
C LYS A 26 -0.49 15.18 -13.33
N GLU A 27 -1.27 14.14 -12.99
CA GLU A 27 -2.60 13.89 -13.55
C GLU A 27 -3.72 14.51 -12.71
N HIS A 28 -3.50 14.68 -11.41
CA HIS A 28 -4.51 15.07 -10.42
C HIS A 28 -4.08 16.34 -9.65
N PRO A 29 -4.51 17.55 -10.06
CA PRO A 29 -4.15 18.80 -9.38
C PRO A 29 -4.76 18.95 -7.97
N GLU A 30 -5.81 18.19 -7.66
CA GLU A 30 -6.46 18.13 -6.35
C GLU A 30 -5.68 17.31 -5.32
N VAL A 31 -4.73 16.47 -5.77
CA VAL A 31 -3.92 15.63 -4.89
C VAL A 31 -2.90 16.45 -4.12
N VAL A 32 -2.87 16.24 -2.81
CA VAL A 32 -1.93 16.84 -1.87
C VAL A 32 -1.26 15.75 -1.05
N VAL A 33 0.05 15.84 -0.84
CA VAL A 33 0.83 14.83 -0.12
C VAL A 33 1.25 15.39 1.22
N LEU A 34 0.88 14.70 2.30
CA LEU A 34 1.27 15.04 3.66
C LEU A 34 2.28 14.02 4.16
N THR A 35 3.28 14.47 4.91
CA THR A 35 4.23 13.56 5.56
C THR A 35 4.51 13.96 7.00
N ALA A 36 4.88 12.98 7.82
CA ALA A 36 5.33 13.20 9.17
C ALA A 36 6.85 12.99 9.28
N ASP A 37 7.62 13.94 8.73
CA ASP A 37 9.09 13.95 8.73
C ASP A 37 9.80 12.74 8.10
N LEU A 38 9.12 11.99 7.22
CA LEU A 38 9.65 10.75 6.63
C LEU A 38 9.67 10.77 5.09
N ALA A 39 9.68 11.95 4.47
CA ALA A 39 9.63 12.13 3.01
C ALA A 39 10.65 11.26 2.24
N GLY A 40 11.90 11.21 2.72
CA GLY A 40 12.95 10.40 2.10
C GLY A 40 12.65 8.90 2.17
N SER A 41 12.15 8.42 3.31
CA SER A 41 11.78 7.03 3.50
C SER A 41 10.61 6.59 2.64
N LEU A 42 9.73 7.54 2.29
CA LEU A 42 8.54 7.35 1.45
C LEU A 42 8.77 7.71 -0.03
N LYS A 43 10.02 8.01 -0.41
CA LYS A 43 10.44 8.29 -1.80
C LYS A 43 9.72 9.48 -2.44
N LEU A 44 9.40 10.51 -1.67
CA LEU A 44 8.63 11.67 -2.11
C LEU A 44 9.42 12.76 -2.85
N GLY A 45 10.74 12.60 -2.98
CA GLY A 45 11.64 13.63 -3.56
C GLY A 45 11.15 14.22 -4.89
N PRO A 46 10.80 13.39 -5.90
CA PRO A 46 10.29 13.90 -7.17
C PRO A 46 9.00 14.71 -7.04
N PHE A 47 8.05 14.27 -6.20
CA PHE A 47 6.80 15.00 -5.97
C PHE A 47 7.06 16.36 -5.32
N ILE A 48 7.92 16.40 -4.29
CA ILE A 48 8.27 17.65 -3.58
C ILE A 48 8.95 18.64 -4.52
N LYS A 49 9.81 18.14 -5.42
CA LYS A 49 10.55 18.98 -6.37
C LYS A 49 9.61 19.65 -7.38
N ASP A 50 8.68 18.90 -7.95
CA ASP A 50 7.86 19.37 -9.07
C ASP A 50 6.50 19.96 -8.63
N PHE A 51 6.02 19.62 -7.42
CA PHE A 51 4.74 20.09 -6.85
C PHE A 51 4.88 20.59 -5.39
N PRO A 52 5.85 21.48 -5.09
CA PRO A 52 6.15 21.89 -3.71
C PRO A 52 4.96 22.52 -2.99
N GLU A 53 4.07 23.22 -3.71
CA GLU A 53 2.86 23.86 -3.18
C GLU A 53 1.76 22.87 -2.76
N ARG A 54 1.86 21.60 -3.19
CA ARG A 54 0.93 20.52 -2.84
C ARG A 54 1.54 19.49 -1.89
N PHE A 55 2.73 19.77 -1.37
CA PHE A 55 3.35 19.00 -0.32
C PHE A 55 3.22 19.71 1.03
N VAL A 56 2.80 18.98 2.07
CA VAL A 56 2.63 19.49 3.42
C VAL A 56 3.50 18.66 4.37
N GLN A 57 4.56 19.27 4.89
CA GLN A 57 5.32 18.72 6.00
C GLN A 57 4.57 18.97 7.30
N CYS A 58 4.17 17.91 8.00
CA CYS A 58 3.47 17.98 9.27
C CYS A 58 4.40 17.80 10.49
N GLY A 59 5.69 17.53 10.28
CA GLY A 59 6.63 17.19 11.36
C GLY A 59 6.29 15.85 12.03
N ILE A 60 6.87 15.55 13.19
CA ILE A 60 6.59 14.30 13.94
C ILE A 60 5.26 14.45 14.70
N ALA A 61 4.16 14.57 13.96
CA ALA A 61 2.83 14.85 14.48
C ALA A 61 1.76 14.11 13.67
N GLU A 62 1.83 12.78 13.64
CA GLU A 62 0.95 11.96 12.80
C GLU A 62 -0.54 12.16 13.13
N ALA A 63 -0.89 12.34 14.42
CA ALA A 63 -2.26 12.58 14.82
C ALA A 63 -2.81 13.89 14.21
N ASN A 64 -2.00 14.95 14.23
CA ASN A 64 -2.33 16.22 13.59
C ASN A 64 -2.42 16.07 12.07
N MET A 65 -1.48 15.33 11.45
CA MET A 65 -1.50 15.04 10.00
C MET A 65 -2.81 14.39 9.55
N MET A 66 -3.33 13.42 10.31
CA MET A 66 -4.63 12.78 9.99
C MET A 66 -5.80 13.78 10.08
N GLY A 67 -5.78 14.68 11.07
CA GLY A 67 -6.78 15.76 11.19
C GLY A 67 -6.70 16.77 10.05
N ILE A 68 -5.49 17.22 9.69
CA ILE A 68 -5.27 18.12 8.54
C ILE A 68 -5.78 17.46 7.26
N ALA A 69 -5.44 16.19 7.02
CA ALA A 69 -5.91 15.45 5.86
C ALA A 69 -7.45 15.40 5.81
N ALA A 70 -8.11 15.02 6.91
CA ALA A 70 -9.56 15.02 6.99
C ALA A 70 -10.18 16.40 6.71
N GLY A 71 -9.54 17.49 7.15
CA GLY A 71 -9.97 18.86 6.87
C GLY A 71 -9.79 19.26 5.40
N LEU A 72 -8.66 18.88 4.78
CA LEU A 72 -8.36 19.19 3.38
C LEU A 72 -9.40 18.62 2.40
N THR A 73 -10.04 17.49 2.74
CA THR A 73 -11.10 16.94 1.89
C THR A 73 -12.33 17.85 1.81
N ILE A 74 -12.57 18.71 2.81
CA ILE A 74 -13.67 19.69 2.80
C ILE A 74 -13.41 20.77 1.72
N GLY A 75 -12.14 21.09 1.49
CA GLY A 75 -11.70 22.00 0.43
C GLY A 75 -11.55 21.34 -0.94
N GLY A 76 -12.08 20.13 -1.14
CA GLY A 76 -12.03 19.41 -2.41
C GLY A 76 -10.66 18.83 -2.78
N LYS A 77 -9.75 18.69 -1.80
CA LYS A 77 -8.44 18.03 -2.01
C LYS A 77 -8.53 16.52 -1.78
N ILE A 78 -7.61 15.78 -2.40
CA ILE A 78 -7.43 14.34 -2.18
C ILE A 78 -6.10 14.12 -1.45
N PRO A 79 -6.11 14.07 -0.12
CA PRO A 79 -4.89 13.97 0.69
C PRO A 79 -4.33 12.55 0.73
N TYR A 80 -3.03 12.45 0.48
CA TYR A 80 -2.21 11.26 0.68
C TYR A 80 -1.34 11.47 1.92
N THR A 81 -1.68 10.83 3.04
CA THR A 81 -0.85 10.88 4.25
C THR A 81 0.23 9.81 4.18
N THR A 82 1.45 10.16 4.59
CA THR A 82 2.61 9.29 4.44
C THR A 82 3.48 9.25 5.70
N THR A 83 3.62 8.07 6.29
CA THR A 83 4.55 7.76 7.38
C THR A 83 4.71 6.23 7.46
N PHE A 84 5.37 5.70 8.49
CA PHE A 84 5.48 4.26 8.70
C PHE A 84 4.17 3.67 9.21
N ALA A 85 3.89 2.41 8.88
CA ALA A 85 2.65 1.74 9.23
C ALA A 85 2.33 1.83 10.72
N ASN A 86 3.31 1.67 11.61
CA ASN A 86 3.09 1.83 13.05
C ASN A 86 2.56 3.23 13.41
N PHE A 87 3.16 4.26 12.83
CA PHE A 87 2.80 5.66 13.12
C PHE A 87 1.55 6.12 12.36
N SER A 88 1.28 5.53 11.19
CA SER A 88 0.07 5.72 10.37
C SER A 88 -1.15 5.01 10.92
N THR A 89 -1.01 4.05 11.84
CA THR A 89 -2.15 3.25 12.33
C THR A 89 -2.18 3.19 13.84
N GLY A 90 -1.28 2.43 14.48
CA GLY A 90 -1.21 2.25 15.93
C GLY A 90 -1.28 3.55 16.72
N ARG A 91 -0.43 4.53 16.37
CA ARG A 91 -0.35 5.82 17.08
C ARG A 91 -1.56 6.73 16.91
N VAL A 92 -2.29 6.61 15.80
CA VAL A 92 -3.29 7.60 15.35
C VAL A 92 -4.67 6.99 15.10
N TYR A 93 -4.89 5.80 15.63
CA TYR A 93 -6.08 5.00 15.32
C TYR A 93 -7.39 5.74 15.61
N ASP A 94 -7.44 6.53 16.69
CA ASP A 94 -8.63 7.30 17.02
C ASP A 94 -8.91 8.43 16.01
N GLN A 95 -7.88 9.15 15.54
CA GLN A 95 -8.04 10.16 14.50
C GLN A 95 -8.52 9.55 13.20
N ILE A 96 -7.99 8.38 12.82
CA ILE A 96 -8.49 7.65 11.64
C ILE A 96 -9.94 7.25 11.85
N ARG A 97 -10.27 6.65 12.99
CA ARG A 97 -11.63 6.18 13.28
C ARG A 97 -12.64 7.31 13.23
N GLN A 98 -12.40 8.39 13.97
CA GLN A 98 -13.37 9.46 14.17
C GLN A 98 -13.39 10.44 12.98
N SER A 99 -12.22 10.94 12.60
CA SER A 99 -12.12 12.05 11.63
C SER A 99 -12.10 11.57 10.18
N ILE A 100 -11.71 10.32 9.91
CA ILE A 100 -11.59 9.80 8.54
C ILE A 100 -12.68 8.76 8.25
N ALA A 101 -12.67 7.62 8.94
CA ALA A 101 -13.56 6.50 8.62
C ALA A 101 -15.03 6.80 8.95
N TYR A 102 -15.32 7.18 10.20
CA TYR A 102 -16.69 7.52 10.63
C TYR A 102 -17.27 8.71 9.86
N SER A 103 -16.41 9.67 9.50
CA SER A 103 -16.80 10.85 8.74
C SER A 103 -16.75 10.66 7.21
N HIS A 104 -16.51 9.43 6.74
CA HIS A 104 -16.41 9.05 5.32
C HIS A 104 -15.51 9.99 4.49
N LYS A 105 -14.38 10.42 5.04
CA LYS A 105 -13.48 11.35 4.35
C LYS A 105 -12.65 10.63 3.30
N ASN A 106 -12.47 11.29 2.15
CA ASN A 106 -11.70 10.79 1.02
C ASN A 106 -10.17 10.93 1.26
N VAL A 107 -9.64 10.23 2.27
CA VAL A 107 -8.22 10.28 2.65
C VAL A 107 -7.49 8.99 2.28
N LYS A 108 -6.29 9.13 1.69
CA LYS A 108 -5.43 8.01 1.30
C LYS A 108 -4.29 7.86 2.30
N ILE A 109 -4.42 6.90 3.20
CA ILE A 109 -3.42 6.59 4.23
C ILE A 109 -2.40 5.63 3.63
N CYS A 110 -1.25 6.16 3.22
CA CYS A 110 -0.21 5.42 2.52
C CYS A 110 0.96 5.13 3.46
N ALA A 111 1.12 3.87 3.84
CA ALA A 111 2.00 3.48 4.93
C ALA A 111 3.08 2.49 4.47
N SER A 112 4.34 2.85 4.73
CA SER A 112 5.49 2.00 4.45
C SER A 112 5.98 1.24 5.68
N HIS A 113 7.06 0.47 5.54
CA HIS A 113 7.80 -0.15 6.65
C HIS A 113 6.93 -1.10 7.50
N ALA A 114 5.90 -1.69 6.90
CA ALA A 114 5.00 -2.61 7.58
C ALA A 114 5.62 -4.00 7.80
N GLY A 115 5.25 -4.64 8.91
CA GLY A 115 5.66 -6.01 9.22
C GLY A 115 7.13 -6.17 9.61
N LEU A 116 7.55 -7.42 9.75
CA LEU A 116 8.91 -7.79 10.20
C LEU A 116 10.01 -7.43 9.19
N THR A 117 9.66 -7.26 7.91
CA THR A 117 10.62 -6.99 6.83
C THR A 117 11.30 -5.62 6.92
N LEU A 118 10.92 -4.80 7.89
CA LEU A 118 11.64 -3.58 8.24
C LEU A 118 13.09 -3.88 8.68
N GLY A 119 13.29 -4.93 9.48
CA GLY A 119 14.60 -5.33 9.99
C GLY A 119 14.99 -4.60 11.27
N GLU A 120 16.11 -3.90 11.22
CA GLU A 120 16.94 -3.51 12.37
C GLU A 120 16.31 -2.46 13.29
N ASP A 121 15.36 -1.66 12.81
CA ASP A 121 14.65 -0.65 13.62
C ASP A 121 13.77 -1.30 14.71
N GLY A 122 13.50 -2.60 14.59
CA GLY A 122 12.97 -3.44 15.65
C GLY A 122 11.51 -3.20 16.02
N ALA A 123 11.10 -3.79 17.15
CA ALA A 123 9.70 -3.95 17.55
C ALA A 123 8.92 -2.62 17.70
N THR A 124 9.61 -1.51 17.97
CA THR A 124 8.95 -0.19 18.11
C THR A 124 8.44 0.37 16.79
N HIS A 125 8.93 -0.14 15.66
CA HIS A 125 8.51 0.28 14.32
C HIS A 125 7.73 -0.80 13.57
N GLN A 126 7.90 -2.07 13.98
CA GLN A 126 7.24 -3.22 13.38
C GLN A 126 5.82 -3.39 13.90
N ILE A 127 4.84 -2.83 13.19
CA ILE A 127 3.43 -3.13 13.44
C ILE A 127 3.02 -4.40 12.70
N LEU A 128 2.30 -5.28 13.38
CA LEU A 128 1.87 -6.60 12.88
C LEU A 128 0.33 -6.70 12.79
N GLU A 129 -0.36 -5.79 13.45
CA GLU A 129 -1.81 -5.73 13.60
C GLU A 129 -2.49 -4.71 12.66
N ASP A 130 -1.72 -3.97 11.86
CA ASP A 130 -2.18 -2.83 11.06
C ASP A 130 -3.28 -3.18 10.05
N ILE A 131 -3.15 -4.30 9.35
CA ILE A 131 -4.21 -4.80 8.44
C ILE A 131 -5.51 -5.05 9.22
N GLY A 132 -5.42 -5.69 10.39
CA GLY A 132 -6.56 -6.00 11.24
C GLY A 132 -7.24 -4.73 11.74
N MET A 133 -6.46 -3.80 12.27
CA MET A 133 -6.93 -2.49 12.75
C MET A 133 -7.70 -1.74 11.66
N MET A 134 -7.10 -1.59 10.47
CA MET A 134 -7.73 -0.83 9.37
C MET A 134 -8.95 -1.55 8.79
N ARG A 135 -8.92 -2.89 8.69
CA ARG A 135 -10.05 -3.68 8.19
C ARG A 135 -11.29 -3.56 9.07
N MET A 136 -11.13 -3.41 10.39
CA MET A 136 -12.24 -3.29 11.33
C MET A 136 -13.00 -1.96 11.21
N LEU A 137 -12.42 -0.92 10.62
CA LEU A 137 -13.07 0.38 10.46
C LEU A 137 -14.11 0.35 9.33
N PRO A 138 -15.40 0.67 9.58
CA PRO A 138 -16.42 0.75 8.54
C PRO A 138 -16.04 1.71 7.41
N GLY A 139 -16.36 1.35 6.17
CA GLY A 139 -16.07 2.18 4.99
C GLY A 139 -14.59 2.26 4.57
N MET A 140 -13.65 1.72 5.35
CA MET A 140 -12.22 1.67 4.99
C MET A 140 -11.95 0.61 3.93
N THR A 141 -11.25 1.00 2.86
CA THR A 141 -10.63 0.08 1.89
C THR A 141 -9.23 -0.28 2.32
N VAL A 142 -8.83 -1.55 2.21
CA VAL A 142 -7.50 -2.02 2.65
C VAL A 142 -6.78 -2.72 1.52
N ILE A 143 -5.66 -2.15 1.08
CA ILE A 143 -4.88 -2.60 -0.07
C ILE A 143 -3.44 -2.92 0.35
N VAL A 144 -2.96 -4.11 -0.01
CA VAL A 144 -1.65 -4.67 0.36
C VAL A 144 -0.97 -5.22 -0.92
N PRO A 145 -0.42 -4.36 -1.78
CA PRO A 145 0.21 -4.75 -3.04
C PRO A 145 1.41 -5.69 -2.84
N CYS A 146 1.59 -6.62 -3.76
CA CYS A 146 2.58 -7.70 -3.65
C CYS A 146 4.01 -7.31 -4.05
N ASP A 147 4.17 -6.33 -4.95
CA ASP A 147 5.45 -5.90 -5.48
C ASP A 147 5.46 -4.42 -5.91
N PHE A 148 6.57 -3.99 -6.52
CA PHE A 148 6.76 -2.62 -6.98
C PHE A 148 5.69 -2.19 -8.01
N ASN A 149 5.45 -3.00 -9.05
CA ASN A 149 4.53 -2.65 -10.14
C ASN A 149 3.09 -2.55 -9.61
N GLN A 150 2.66 -3.51 -8.78
CA GLN A 150 1.34 -3.49 -8.16
C GLN A 150 1.18 -2.34 -7.16
N THR A 151 2.24 -1.93 -6.46
CA THR A 151 2.17 -0.76 -5.58
C THR A 151 1.97 0.53 -6.38
N LYS A 152 2.64 0.66 -7.53
CA LYS A 152 2.46 1.80 -8.44
C LYS A 152 1.03 1.84 -8.98
N ALA A 153 0.51 0.70 -9.45
CA ALA A 153 -0.88 0.58 -9.93
C ALA A 153 -1.89 0.93 -8.83
N ALA A 154 -1.71 0.40 -7.62
CA ALA A 154 -2.56 0.71 -6.47
C ALA A 154 -2.55 2.20 -6.12
N THR A 155 -1.37 2.82 -6.11
CA THR A 155 -1.23 4.26 -5.81
C THR A 155 -2.00 5.12 -6.81
N LYS A 156 -1.99 4.75 -8.10
CA LYS A 156 -2.75 5.45 -9.14
C LYS A 156 -4.25 5.20 -9.03
N ALA A 157 -4.65 3.94 -8.86
CA ALA A 157 -6.06 3.55 -8.79
C ALA A 157 -6.80 4.22 -7.62
N ILE A 158 -6.13 4.44 -6.49
CA ILE A 158 -6.77 5.06 -5.32
C ILE A 158 -6.96 6.57 -5.46
N ALA A 159 -6.39 7.21 -6.49
CA ALA A 159 -6.59 8.63 -6.77
C ALA A 159 -8.01 8.94 -7.22
N THR A 160 -8.64 8.03 -7.96
CA THR A 160 -10.03 8.16 -8.44
C THR A 160 -11.03 7.36 -7.58
N TYR A 161 -10.55 6.64 -6.57
CA TYR A 161 -11.42 5.95 -5.62
C TYR A 161 -11.99 6.95 -4.62
N GLU A 162 -13.30 6.94 -4.38
CA GLU A 162 -13.95 7.80 -3.38
C GLU A 162 -14.07 7.06 -2.04
N GLY A 163 -13.46 7.63 -1.00
CA GLY A 163 -13.52 7.11 0.36
C GLY A 163 -12.14 6.87 0.99
N PRO A 164 -12.12 6.46 2.27
CA PRO A 164 -10.89 6.26 3.01
C PRO A 164 -10.18 4.97 2.58
N VAL A 165 -8.88 5.07 2.31
CA VAL A 165 -8.06 3.95 1.86
C VAL A 165 -6.83 3.80 2.75
N TYR A 166 -6.52 2.57 3.16
CA TYR A 166 -5.22 2.19 3.72
C TYR A 166 -4.42 1.42 2.67
N LEU A 167 -3.31 2.00 2.21
CA LEU A 167 -2.37 1.40 1.26
C LEU A 167 -1.08 1.01 2.01
N ARG A 168 -0.86 -0.30 2.18
CA ARG A 168 0.23 -0.88 2.97
C ARG A 168 1.35 -1.41 2.09
N PHE A 169 2.58 -0.94 2.30
CA PHE A 169 3.76 -1.38 1.56
C PHE A 169 5.03 -1.44 2.44
N GLY A 170 6.12 -1.95 1.87
CA GLY A 170 7.34 -2.32 2.59
C GLY A 170 8.59 -1.49 2.24
N ARG A 171 9.64 -1.71 3.04
CA ARG A 171 10.96 -1.08 2.92
C ARG A 171 11.94 -1.79 1.97
N PRO A 172 12.16 -3.11 2.08
CA PRO A 172 13.25 -3.76 1.37
C PRO A 172 12.97 -3.85 -0.13
N LYS A 173 14.03 -4.07 -0.91
CA LYS A 173 13.86 -4.57 -2.26
C LYS A 173 13.15 -5.92 -2.20
N TRP A 174 12.25 -6.13 -3.13
CA TRP A 174 11.47 -7.36 -3.23
C TRP A 174 11.37 -7.78 -4.69
N PRO A 175 11.19 -9.08 -4.99
CA PRO A 175 10.92 -9.53 -6.35
C PRO A 175 9.74 -8.80 -6.97
N ASN A 176 9.95 -8.26 -8.17
CA ASN A 176 8.94 -7.62 -9.00
C ASN A 176 8.58 -8.57 -10.13
N PHE A 177 7.31 -8.96 -10.22
CA PHE A 177 6.85 -10.05 -11.08
C PHE A 177 5.49 -9.79 -11.73
N THR A 178 4.72 -8.81 -11.26
CA THR A 178 3.45 -8.39 -11.87
C THR A 178 3.69 -7.51 -13.11
N ALA A 179 2.65 -7.33 -13.93
CA ALA A 179 2.75 -6.56 -15.17
C ALA A 179 3.02 -5.06 -14.89
N ALA A 180 3.95 -4.47 -15.63
CA ALA A 180 4.37 -3.08 -15.43
C ALA A 180 3.29 -2.06 -15.84
N ASP A 181 2.35 -2.45 -16.69
CA ASP A 181 1.24 -1.60 -17.11
C ASP A 181 0.13 -1.48 -16.06
N GLY A 182 0.15 -2.32 -15.01
CA GLY A 182 -0.85 -2.35 -13.94
C GLY A 182 -2.26 -2.73 -14.41
N SER A 183 -2.39 -3.29 -15.62
CA SER A 183 -3.68 -3.57 -16.28
C SER A 183 -4.54 -4.59 -15.54
N ASP A 184 -3.94 -5.37 -14.64
CA ASP A 184 -4.58 -6.43 -13.87
C ASP A 184 -5.00 -5.98 -12.46
N PHE A 185 -4.69 -4.74 -12.05
CA PHE A 185 -5.04 -4.23 -10.74
C PHE A 185 -6.47 -3.67 -10.71
N VAL A 186 -7.33 -4.25 -9.87
CA VAL A 186 -8.71 -3.81 -9.69
C VAL A 186 -9.06 -3.87 -8.20
N ILE A 187 -9.40 -2.72 -7.61
CA ILE A 187 -9.83 -2.62 -6.20
C ILE A 187 -11.08 -3.51 -6.01
N GLY A 188 -11.08 -4.33 -4.96
CA GLY A 188 -12.18 -5.26 -4.64
C GLY A 188 -12.17 -6.59 -5.41
N LYS A 189 -11.22 -6.82 -6.33
CA LYS A 189 -11.09 -8.09 -7.06
C LYS A 189 -9.78 -8.81 -6.73
N ALA A 190 -9.87 -10.03 -6.21
CA ALA A 190 -8.72 -10.90 -6.03
C ALA A 190 -8.09 -11.30 -7.37
N GLN A 191 -6.78 -11.51 -7.39
CA GLN A 191 -6.04 -11.97 -8.58
C GLN A 191 -5.70 -13.45 -8.46
N ILE A 192 -6.20 -14.26 -9.39
CA ILE A 192 -5.77 -15.65 -9.55
C ILE A 192 -4.47 -15.62 -10.35
N LEU A 193 -3.35 -15.95 -9.70
CA LEU A 193 -2.03 -15.98 -10.33
C LEU A 193 -1.73 -17.35 -10.95
N ASN A 194 -2.34 -18.40 -10.43
CA ASN A 194 -2.28 -19.75 -11.00
C ASN A 194 -3.54 -20.52 -10.60
N GLU A 195 -4.14 -21.25 -11.54
CA GLU A 195 -5.27 -22.14 -11.26
C GLU A 195 -4.76 -23.52 -10.79
N GLY A 196 -5.52 -24.18 -9.92
CA GLY A 196 -5.20 -25.52 -9.45
C GLY A 196 -6.35 -26.17 -8.69
N THR A 197 -6.22 -27.46 -8.37
CA THR A 197 -7.36 -28.28 -7.89
C THR A 197 -7.11 -29.03 -6.58
N ASN A 198 -5.87 -29.11 -6.09
CA ASN A 198 -5.56 -29.84 -4.85
C ASN A 198 -5.42 -28.93 -3.63
N ILE A 199 -4.80 -27.76 -3.82
CA ILE A 199 -4.46 -26.82 -2.73
C ILE A 199 -4.69 -25.40 -3.23
N THR A 200 -5.33 -24.55 -2.43
CA THR A 200 -5.42 -23.10 -2.68
C THR A 200 -4.57 -22.34 -1.68
N LEU A 201 -3.65 -21.50 -2.16
CA LEU A 201 -2.82 -20.59 -1.38
C LEU A 201 -3.34 -19.15 -1.53
N PHE A 202 -3.82 -18.57 -0.44
CA PHE A 202 -4.14 -17.15 -0.35
C PHE A 202 -2.99 -16.39 0.30
N ALA A 203 -2.51 -15.33 -0.35
CA ALA A 203 -1.46 -14.48 0.18
C ALA A 203 -1.70 -13.02 -0.21
N CYS A 204 -1.05 -12.09 0.50
CA CYS A 204 -1.02 -10.66 0.16
C CYS A 204 0.37 -10.08 0.46
N GLY A 205 0.67 -8.91 -0.11
CA GLY A 205 1.94 -8.26 0.12
C GLY A 205 3.15 -9.13 -0.27
N HIS A 206 4.25 -8.95 0.45
CA HIS A 206 5.49 -9.71 0.25
C HIS A 206 5.30 -11.24 0.32
N LEU A 207 4.29 -11.73 1.07
CA LEU A 207 4.05 -13.18 1.19
C LEU A 207 3.59 -13.83 -0.11
N VAL A 208 3.10 -13.06 -1.09
CA VAL A 208 2.68 -13.60 -2.40
C VAL A 208 3.86 -14.25 -3.11
N TRP A 209 5.04 -13.62 -3.09
CA TRP A 209 6.23 -14.23 -3.68
C TRP A 209 6.64 -15.52 -2.95
N LYS A 210 6.56 -15.53 -1.60
CA LYS A 210 6.82 -16.74 -0.80
C LYS A 210 5.81 -17.84 -1.08
N ALA A 211 4.55 -17.50 -1.33
CA ALA A 211 3.53 -18.45 -1.76
C ALA A 211 3.83 -19.02 -3.15
N ILE A 212 4.36 -18.22 -4.09
CA ILE A 212 4.79 -18.70 -5.41
C ILE A 212 5.94 -19.69 -5.26
N GLU A 213 6.96 -19.37 -4.46
CA GLU A 213 8.07 -20.28 -4.16
C GLU A 213 7.60 -21.60 -3.54
N ALA A 214 6.72 -21.53 -2.54
CA ALA A 214 6.14 -22.71 -1.90
C ALA A 214 5.27 -23.54 -2.87
N GLY A 215 4.45 -22.88 -3.69
CA GLY A 215 3.60 -23.54 -4.66
C GLY A 215 4.40 -24.27 -5.74
N ARG A 216 5.55 -23.75 -6.18
CA ARG A 216 6.47 -24.46 -7.08
C ARG A 216 7.02 -25.74 -6.46
N ILE A 217 7.38 -25.70 -5.18
CA ILE A 217 7.86 -26.88 -4.45
C ILE A 217 6.74 -27.94 -4.36
N LEU A 218 5.49 -27.51 -4.18
CA LEU A 218 4.32 -28.41 -4.17
C LEU A 218 4.02 -28.98 -5.57
N GLU A 219 4.10 -28.18 -6.64
CA GLU A 219 3.95 -28.66 -8.03
C GLU A 219 5.01 -29.72 -8.37
N GLN A 220 6.26 -29.56 -7.91
CA GLN A 220 7.33 -30.55 -8.07
C GLN A 220 7.04 -31.88 -7.34
N ARG A 221 6.19 -31.85 -6.31
CA ARG A 221 5.72 -33.04 -5.59
C ARG A 221 4.44 -33.64 -6.18
N GLY A 222 3.96 -33.11 -7.30
CA GLY A 222 2.78 -33.60 -8.01
C GLY A 222 1.44 -33.01 -7.56
N TYR A 223 1.44 -31.96 -6.73
CA TYR A 223 0.21 -31.27 -6.35
C TYR A 223 -0.15 -30.16 -7.33
N SER A 224 -1.41 -30.07 -7.72
CA SER A 224 -1.98 -28.92 -8.43
C SER A 224 -2.31 -27.80 -7.44
N VAL A 225 -1.68 -26.63 -7.60
CA VAL A 225 -1.76 -25.53 -6.65
C VAL A 225 -2.43 -24.30 -7.27
N GLU A 226 -3.56 -23.90 -6.73
CA GLU A 226 -4.14 -22.59 -6.98
C GLU A 226 -3.43 -21.54 -6.10
N LEU A 227 -3.11 -20.38 -6.68
CA LEU A 227 -2.50 -19.28 -5.94
C LEU A 227 -3.26 -17.99 -6.22
N ILE A 228 -3.74 -17.37 -5.15
CA ILE A 228 -4.55 -16.15 -5.18
C ILE A 228 -3.85 -15.03 -4.43
N ASN A 229 -3.56 -13.94 -5.13
CA ASN A 229 -3.10 -12.68 -4.55
C ASN A 229 -4.30 -11.83 -4.10
N LEU A 230 -4.51 -11.79 -2.78
CA LEU A 230 -5.47 -10.94 -2.10
C LEU A 230 -4.89 -9.56 -1.81
N HIS A 231 -4.46 -8.85 -2.84
CA HIS A 231 -3.93 -7.48 -2.70
C HIS A 231 -5.00 -6.47 -2.24
N THR A 232 -6.28 -6.81 -2.33
CA THR A 232 -7.41 -6.03 -1.82
C THR A 232 -8.09 -6.85 -0.71
N ILE A 233 -7.88 -6.45 0.54
CA ILE A 233 -8.32 -7.18 1.74
C ILE A 233 -9.76 -6.80 2.12
N LYS A 234 -10.16 -5.57 1.82
CA LYS A 234 -11.48 -5.00 2.06
C LYS A 234 -11.76 -3.90 1.05
#